data_AF-A0A7K8D8F8-F1
#
_entry.id   AF-A0A7K8D8F8-F1
#
_cell.length_a   1.000
_cell.length_b   1.000
_cell.length_c   1.000
_cell.angle_alpha   90.00
_cell.angle_beta   90.00
_cell.angle_gamma   90.00
#
_symmetry.space_group_name_H-M   'P 1'
#
loop_
_entity.id
_entity.type
_entity.pdbx_description
1 polymer ?
#
loop_
_entity_poly.entity_id
_entity_poly.type
_entity_poly.pdbx_seq_one_letter_code
_entity_poly.pdbx_strand_id
1 'polypeptide(L)'
;EYEARTGRMYKPPPPSARRKNIEFEPLSTTALILEDRPANLPAKSVEEALRHRQEYDEMVAEAKKREIKEAHKRKKIMRERFKQEENIASAMVIWVNEILPNWEGMRATRRVRELWWQGLPPSVRGKVWSLAVGNELNITPELYEIFLSRAKERWKSFSETSSETDIEDAGASVADREASLELIKLDISRTFPSLYIFQKGGPYHDLLHSVLGAYTCYRPDVGYVQGMSFIAAVLILNLEEADAFIAFANLLNKPCQLAFFRVDHSMMLKYFAAFEIFFEENLPKLFLHFKSYSLTPDIYLIDWIFTLYSKSLPLDLACRVWDVFCRDGEEFLFRTGLGILRLYEDILLQMDFIHIAQFLTKLPEDITSEKLFSCIAAIQMQNSNKKWAQVFASLMKDNKEGDKNHSPAPKS
;
A
#
# COMPACT_ATOMS: atom_id res chain seq x y z
N GLU A 1 40.53 8.78 -89.05
CA GLU A 1 41.54 7.84 -88.52
C GLU A 1 40.84 6.82 -87.64
N TYR A 2 40.95 5.54 -88.02
CA TYR A 2 40.72 4.26 -87.31
C TYR A 2 39.35 4.03 -86.60
N GLU A 3 38.39 3.26 -87.16
CA GLU A 3 38.25 1.76 -87.16
C GLU A 3 38.21 1.14 -85.74
N ALA A 4 37.33 0.23 -85.31
CA ALA A 4 36.64 -0.88 -85.99
C ALA A 4 35.40 -1.43 -85.21
N ARG A 5 34.75 -2.43 -85.83
CA ARG A 5 33.45 -3.11 -85.56
C ARG A 5 33.44 -4.18 -84.45
N THR A 6 32.21 -4.69 -84.21
CA THR A 6 31.76 -6.02 -83.68
C THR A 6 31.68 -6.17 -82.16
N GLY A 7 30.76 -6.90 -81.51
CA GLY A 7 29.64 -7.79 -81.88
C GLY A 7 28.97 -8.29 -80.58
N ARG A 8 27.72 -8.79 -80.64
CA ARG A 8 26.93 -9.30 -79.49
C ARG A 8 27.52 -10.60 -78.89
N MET A 9 27.43 -10.76 -77.56
CA MET A 9 27.31 -12.09 -76.91
C MET A 9 26.39 -12.03 -75.68
N TYR A 10 25.41 -12.94 -75.66
CA TYR A 10 24.52 -13.28 -74.54
C TYR A 10 25.25 -14.11 -73.46
N LYS A 11 24.91 -13.91 -72.18
CA LYS A 11 25.15 -14.88 -71.08
C LYS A 11 24.03 -14.82 -70.00
N PRO A 12 23.79 -15.92 -69.26
CA PRO A 12 22.47 -16.44 -68.83
C PRO A 12 22.00 -16.01 -67.42
N PRO A 13 20.75 -16.30 -66.98
CA PRO A 13 20.22 -15.81 -65.70
C PRO A 13 20.49 -16.79 -64.54
N PRO A 14 20.67 -16.29 -63.30
CA PRO A 14 20.33 -17.09 -62.12
C PRO A 14 19.68 -16.25 -60.98
N PRO A 15 19.26 -16.86 -59.86
CA PRO A 15 18.07 -17.71 -59.70
C PRO A 15 17.03 -17.05 -58.77
N SER A 16 15.81 -17.61 -58.75
CA SER A 16 14.70 -17.17 -57.90
C SER A 16 15.04 -17.23 -56.39
N ALA A 17 15.22 -16.07 -55.77
CA ALA A 17 15.37 -15.96 -54.32
C ALA A 17 14.01 -16.16 -53.63
N ARG A 18 13.93 -17.24 -52.82
CA ARG A 18 12.87 -17.51 -51.85
C ARG A 18 12.66 -16.29 -50.94
N ARG A 19 11.46 -15.71 -50.93
CA ARG A 19 11.05 -14.70 -49.95
C ARG A 19 11.04 -15.34 -48.56
N LYS A 20 11.87 -14.81 -47.64
CA LYS A 20 11.72 -15.06 -46.21
C LYS A 20 10.54 -14.21 -45.73
N ASN A 21 9.55 -14.84 -45.08
CA ASN A 21 8.53 -14.14 -44.34
C ASN A 21 9.20 -13.38 -43.19
N ILE A 22 9.30 -12.07 -43.32
CA ILE A 22 9.60 -11.17 -42.21
C ILE A 22 8.23 -10.81 -41.65
N GLU A 23 7.91 -11.31 -40.45
CA GLU A 23 6.80 -10.80 -39.67
C GLU A 23 7.07 -9.32 -39.39
N PHE A 24 6.29 -8.46 -40.01
CA PHE A 24 6.37 -7.01 -39.86
C PHE A 24 5.55 -6.60 -38.64
N GLU A 25 6.21 -6.30 -37.52
CA GLU A 25 5.60 -5.56 -36.42
C GLU A 25 5.78 -4.05 -36.68
N PRO A 26 4.69 -3.28 -36.92
CA PRO A 26 4.80 -1.85 -37.14
C PRO A 26 5.13 -1.13 -35.83
N LEU A 27 6.40 -0.75 -35.66
CA LEU A 27 6.83 0.24 -34.68
C LEU A 27 6.39 1.64 -35.18
N SER A 28 5.25 2.11 -34.67
CA SER A 28 4.59 3.39 -34.97
C SER A 28 3.48 3.35 -36.03
N THR A 29 2.29 3.86 -35.68
CA THR A 29 1.11 3.97 -36.56
C THR A 29 1.31 4.93 -37.74
N THR A 30 2.36 5.76 -37.72
CA THR A 30 2.79 6.56 -38.88
C THR A 30 3.61 5.77 -39.90
N ALA A 31 4.04 4.55 -39.58
CA ALA A 31 4.82 3.66 -40.43
C ALA A 31 3.98 2.49 -40.99
N LEU A 32 2.69 2.70 -41.25
CA LEU A 32 1.94 1.84 -42.15
C LEU A 32 2.49 2.04 -43.56
N ILE A 33 3.42 1.17 -43.95
CA ILE A 33 3.98 1.14 -45.30
C ILE A 33 2.81 0.89 -46.25
N LEU A 34 2.58 1.82 -47.18
CA LEU A 34 1.77 1.58 -48.37
C LEU A 34 2.50 0.50 -49.19
N GLU A 35 2.25 -0.78 -48.91
CA GLU A 35 2.67 -1.80 -49.85
C GLU A 35 1.86 -1.62 -51.14
N ASP A 36 2.57 -1.53 -52.26
CA ASP A 36 1.93 -1.46 -53.57
C ASP A 36 1.08 -2.72 -53.79
N ARG A 37 -0.14 -2.52 -54.32
CA ARG A 37 -1.10 -3.59 -54.59
C ARG A 37 -0.39 -4.69 -55.42
N PRO A 38 -0.44 -5.97 -54.99
CA PRO A 38 0.16 -7.06 -55.74
C PRO A 38 -0.30 -7.07 -57.21
N ALA A 39 0.63 -7.27 -58.14
CA ALA A 39 0.39 -7.18 -59.59
C ALA A 39 -0.71 -8.13 -60.15
N ASN A 40 -1.15 -9.10 -59.33
CA ASN A 40 -2.17 -10.08 -59.68
C ASN A 40 -3.61 -9.61 -59.39
N LEU A 41 -3.79 -8.42 -58.80
CA LEU A 41 -5.11 -7.85 -58.50
C LEU A 41 -5.48 -6.77 -59.54
N PRO A 42 -6.78 -6.59 -59.86
CA PRO A 42 -7.24 -5.54 -60.78
C PRO A 42 -6.77 -4.14 -60.33
N ALA A 43 -6.53 -3.25 -61.30
CA ALA A 43 -6.14 -1.87 -61.02
C ALA A 43 -7.19 -1.18 -60.12
N LYS A 44 -6.72 -0.44 -59.12
CA LYS A 44 -7.58 0.31 -58.22
C LYS A 44 -8.32 1.39 -58.99
N SER A 45 -9.64 1.51 -58.80
CA SER A 45 -10.38 2.61 -59.41
C SER A 45 -9.89 3.95 -58.82
N VAL A 46 -9.97 5.03 -59.61
CA VAL A 46 -9.53 6.37 -59.17
C VAL A 46 -10.28 6.80 -57.90
N GLU A 47 -11.57 6.47 -57.82
CA GLU A 47 -12.44 6.76 -56.67
C GLU A 47 -12.05 5.98 -55.41
N GLU A 48 -11.73 4.69 -55.54
CA GLU A 48 -11.23 3.86 -54.43
C GLU A 48 -9.84 4.32 -53.96
N ALA A 49 -8.97 4.74 -54.89
CA ALA A 49 -7.65 5.28 -54.56
C ALA A 49 -7.74 6.60 -53.79
N LEU A 50 -8.69 7.48 -54.16
CA LEU A 50 -8.92 8.75 -53.48
C LEU A 50 -9.49 8.56 -52.08
N ARG A 51 -10.47 7.65 -51.93
CA ARG A 51 -11.05 7.31 -50.61
C ARG A 51 -10.01 6.80 -49.62
N HIS A 52 -9.18 5.82 -50.02
CA HIS A 52 -8.16 5.29 -49.12
C HIS A 52 -7.10 6.34 -48.76
N ARG A 53 -6.81 7.30 -49.66
CA ARG A 53 -5.91 8.41 -49.34
C ARG A 53 -6.52 9.32 -48.27
N GLN A 54 -7.81 9.65 -48.39
CA GLN A 54 -8.52 10.45 -47.40
C GLN A 54 -8.56 9.74 -46.03
N GLU A 55 -8.91 8.44 -46.00
CA GLU A 55 -8.93 7.64 -44.78
C GLU A 55 -7.54 7.57 -44.11
N TYR A 56 -6.47 7.44 -44.92
CA TYR A 56 -5.10 7.47 -44.42
C TYR A 56 -4.73 8.82 -43.82
N ASP A 57 -5.04 9.92 -44.52
CA ASP A 57 -4.75 11.28 -44.05
C ASP A 57 -5.50 11.58 -42.75
N GLU A 58 -6.75 11.13 -42.62
CA GLU A 58 -7.55 11.21 -41.40
C GLU A 58 -6.93 10.40 -40.25
N MET A 59 -6.55 9.15 -40.49
CA MET A 59 -5.89 8.29 -39.50
C MET A 59 -4.57 8.89 -39.00
N VAL A 60 -3.74 9.43 -39.91
CA VAL A 60 -2.49 10.10 -39.55
C VAL A 60 -2.74 11.37 -38.76
N ALA A 61 -3.76 12.16 -39.13
CA ALA A 61 -4.15 13.36 -38.39
C ALA A 61 -4.63 13.02 -36.96
N GLU A 62 -5.43 11.97 -36.81
CA GLU A 62 -5.90 11.50 -35.49
C GLU A 62 -4.74 10.96 -34.63
N ALA A 63 -3.84 10.16 -35.22
CA ALA A 63 -2.65 9.67 -34.53
C ALA A 63 -1.76 10.83 -34.03
N LYS A 64 -1.49 11.82 -34.88
CA LYS A 64 -0.75 13.04 -34.49
C LYS A 64 -1.46 13.80 -33.37
N LYS A 65 -2.78 13.96 -33.46
CA LYS A 65 -3.57 14.64 -32.41
C LYS A 65 -3.49 13.90 -31.07
N ARG A 66 -3.58 12.56 -31.09
CA ARG A 66 -3.44 11.71 -29.90
C ARG A 66 -2.04 11.81 -29.31
N GLU A 67 -1.00 11.75 -30.14
CA GLU A 67 0.39 11.88 -29.71
C GLU A 67 0.66 13.25 -29.07
N ILE A 68 0.17 14.34 -29.67
CA ILE A 68 0.27 15.69 -29.10
C ILE A 68 -0.44 15.75 -27.74
N LYS A 69 -1.64 15.18 -27.61
CA LYS A 69 -2.40 15.16 -26.35
C LYS A 69 -1.67 14.36 -25.27
N GLU A 70 -1.12 13.19 -25.62
CA GLU A 70 -0.33 12.35 -24.73
C GLU A 70 0.97 13.04 -24.30
N ALA A 71 1.66 13.71 -25.23
CA ALA A 71 2.87 14.50 -24.94
C ALA A 71 2.57 15.66 -23.98
N HIS A 72 1.47 16.38 -24.18
CA HIS A 72 1.04 17.45 -23.25
C HIS A 72 0.70 16.88 -21.87
N LYS A 73 0.01 15.74 -21.79
CA LYS A 73 -0.29 15.06 -20.51
C LYS A 73 0.99 14.62 -19.80
N ARG A 74 1.94 13.99 -20.51
CA ARG A 74 3.25 13.60 -19.97
C ARG A 74 4.04 14.81 -19.46
N LYS A 75 4.07 15.91 -20.20
CA LYS A 75 4.74 17.16 -19.79
C LYS A 75 4.12 17.78 -18.54
N LYS A 76 2.79 17.71 -18.39
CA LYS A 76 2.09 18.17 -17.18
C LYS A 76 2.47 17.32 -15.96
N ILE A 77 2.39 16.00 -16.08
CA ILE A 77 2.78 15.06 -15.00
C ILE A 77 4.23 15.27 -14.58
N MET A 78 5.14 15.43 -15.54
CA MET A 78 6.57 15.66 -15.26
C MET A 78 6.79 16.98 -14.50
N ARG A 79 6.09 18.07 -14.86
CA ARG A 79 6.17 19.34 -14.11
C ARG A 79 5.63 19.21 -12.68
N GLU A 80 4.53 18.48 -12.50
CA GLU A 80 3.96 18.22 -11.18
C GLU A 80 4.92 17.41 -10.30
N ARG A 81 5.56 16.37 -10.86
CA ARG A 81 6.60 15.59 -10.17
C ARG A 81 7.80 16.43 -9.77
N PHE A 82 8.33 17.25 -10.68
CA PHE A 82 9.46 18.13 -10.37
C PHE A 82 9.14 19.10 -9.22
N LYS A 83 7.93 19.68 -9.22
CA LYS A 83 7.47 20.55 -8.13
C LYS A 83 7.34 19.79 -6.81
N GLN A 84 6.87 18.54 -6.84
CA GLN A 84 6.79 17.69 -5.65
C GLN A 84 8.19 17.38 -5.09
N GLU A 85 9.15 17.05 -5.95
CA GLU A 85 10.55 16.80 -5.55
C GLU A 85 11.19 18.04 -4.91
N GLU A 86 10.98 19.23 -5.49
CA GLU A 86 11.46 20.50 -4.92
C GLU A 86 10.85 20.77 -3.54
N ASN A 87 9.54 20.54 -3.39
CA ASN A 87 8.86 20.67 -2.11
C ASN A 87 9.40 19.68 -1.07
N ILE A 88 9.67 18.42 -1.45
CA ILE A 88 10.25 17.40 -0.58
C ILE A 88 11.66 17.81 -0.15
N ALA A 89 12.49 18.29 -1.08
CA ALA A 89 13.84 18.75 -0.78
C ALA A 89 13.84 19.97 0.17
N SER A 90 12.98 20.95 -0.08
CA SER A 90 12.82 22.12 0.79
C SER A 90 12.35 21.72 2.20
N ALA A 91 11.33 20.86 2.28
CA ALA A 91 10.84 20.34 3.55
C ALA A 91 11.93 19.55 4.30
N MET A 92 12.74 18.75 3.60
CA MET A 92 13.84 17.98 4.19
C MET A 92 14.82 18.89 4.93
N VAL A 93 15.23 19.99 4.31
CA VAL A 93 16.15 20.97 4.92
C VAL A 93 15.57 21.51 6.24
N ILE A 94 14.29 21.89 6.24
CA ILE A 94 13.61 22.40 7.44
C ILE A 94 13.55 21.32 8.53
N TRP A 95 13.18 20.10 8.16
CA TRP A 95 13.09 18.98 9.10
C TRP A 95 14.43 18.65 9.76
N VAL A 96 15.50 18.54 8.96
CA VAL A 96 16.84 18.14 9.43
C VAL A 96 17.51 19.25 10.23
N ASN A 97 17.42 20.50 9.77
CA ASN A 97 18.21 21.60 10.35
C ASN A 97 17.47 22.38 11.45
N GLU A 98 16.14 22.42 11.42
CA GLU A 98 15.36 23.23 12.38
C GLU A 98 14.54 22.36 13.35
N ILE A 99 13.79 21.38 12.82
CA ILE A 99 12.78 20.67 13.60
C ILE A 99 13.39 19.55 14.44
N LEU A 100 14.11 18.61 13.83
CA LEU A 100 14.67 17.44 14.53
C LEU A 100 15.64 17.81 15.66
N PRO A 101 16.55 18.80 15.52
CA PRO A 101 17.43 19.21 16.61
C PRO A 101 16.68 19.79 17.82
N ASN A 102 15.49 20.34 17.59
CA ASN A 102 14.66 20.99 18.61
C ASN A 102 13.30 20.27 18.79
N TRP A 103 13.30 18.94 18.63
CA TRP A 103 12.10 18.12 18.49
C TRP A 103 11.00 18.42 19.52
N GLU A 104 11.33 18.39 20.82
CA GLU A 104 10.37 18.57 21.91
C GLU A 104 9.69 19.95 21.90
N GLY A 105 10.44 21.00 21.56
CA GLY A 105 9.90 22.36 21.46
C GLY A 105 9.15 22.62 20.15
N MET A 106 9.54 21.97 19.06
CA MET A 106 9.05 22.29 17.71
C MET A 106 7.86 21.43 17.27
N ARG A 107 7.77 20.16 17.69
CA ARG A 107 6.79 19.18 17.16
C ARG A 107 5.33 19.61 17.33
N ALA A 108 5.03 20.36 18.38
CA ALA A 108 3.67 20.82 18.69
C ALA A 108 3.31 22.15 18.03
N THR A 109 4.28 22.86 17.44
CA THR A 109 4.04 24.17 16.82
C THR A 109 3.12 24.04 15.61
N ARG A 110 2.27 25.05 15.39
CA ARG A 110 1.34 25.08 14.26
C ARG A 110 2.05 24.90 12.91
N ARG A 111 3.18 25.59 12.71
CA ARG A 111 3.99 25.52 11.49
C ARG A 111 4.45 24.09 11.20
N VAL A 112 4.97 23.39 12.21
CA VAL A 112 5.45 22.01 12.05
C VAL A 112 4.27 21.06 11.81
N ARG A 113 3.15 21.24 12.53
CA ARG A 113 1.96 20.42 12.30
C ARG A 113 1.42 20.59 10.88
N GLU A 114 1.38 21.81 10.34
CA GLU A 114 0.97 22.07 8.96
C GLU A 114 1.94 21.45 7.94
N LEU A 115 3.26 21.55 8.17
CA LEU A 115 4.26 20.90 7.31
C LEU A 115 4.11 19.37 7.35
N TRP A 116 3.94 18.79 8.53
CA TRP A 116 3.76 17.36 8.73
C TRP A 116 2.47 16.84 8.05
N TRP A 117 1.41 17.64 7.98
CA TRP A 117 0.19 17.30 7.23
C TRP A 117 0.42 17.12 5.72
N GLN A 118 1.41 17.82 5.16
CA GLN A 118 1.76 17.67 3.74
C GLN A 118 2.47 16.34 3.46
N GLY A 119 2.96 15.66 4.49
CA GLY A 119 3.74 14.43 4.41
C GLY A 119 5.21 14.67 4.76
N LEU A 120 5.85 13.64 5.31
CA LEU A 120 7.27 13.69 5.64
C LEU A 120 8.12 13.35 4.41
N PRO A 121 9.27 14.02 4.23
CA PRO A 121 10.30 13.56 3.29
C PRO A 121 10.72 12.11 3.63
N PRO A 122 10.87 11.21 2.65
CA PRO A 122 11.22 9.80 2.91
C PRO A 122 12.47 9.63 3.79
N SER A 123 13.52 10.42 3.57
CA SER A 123 14.77 10.36 4.34
C SER A 123 14.64 10.75 5.81
N VAL A 124 13.54 11.41 6.19
CA VAL A 124 13.30 11.93 7.55
C VAL A 124 12.33 11.01 8.30
N ARG A 125 11.51 10.21 7.59
CA ARG A 125 10.48 9.34 8.17
C ARG A 125 10.99 8.46 9.28
N GLY A 126 12.07 7.71 9.06
CA GLY A 126 12.62 6.82 10.07
C GLY A 126 12.87 7.53 11.40
N LYS A 127 13.54 8.68 11.35
CA LYS A 127 13.85 9.44 12.57
C LYS A 127 12.61 10.01 13.26
N VAL A 128 11.66 10.54 12.49
CA VAL A 128 10.42 11.12 13.06
C VAL A 128 9.50 10.03 13.61
N TRP A 129 9.33 8.92 12.89
CA TRP A 129 8.48 7.80 13.31
C TRP A 129 9.05 7.11 14.55
N SER A 130 10.36 6.86 14.62
CA SER A 130 11.00 6.30 15.82
C SER A 130 10.81 7.20 17.04
N LEU A 131 10.97 8.52 16.89
CA LEU A 131 10.71 9.49 17.98
C LEU A 131 9.24 9.53 18.40
N ALA A 132 8.31 9.39 17.45
CA ALA A 132 6.87 9.44 17.71
C ALA A 132 6.31 8.15 18.34
N VAL A 133 6.76 6.98 17.84
CA VAL A 133 6.39 5.67 18.38
C VAL A 133 6.99 5.50 19.79
N GLY A 134 8.25 5.94 19.96
CA GLY A 134 9.01 5.80 21.19
C GLY A 134 9.52 4.37 21.43
N ASN A 135 10.12 4.14 22.59
CA ASN A 135 10.63 2.84 23.01
C ASN A 135 10.24 2.51 24.46
N GLU A 136 8.94 2.53 24.75
CA GLU A 136 8.39 2.19 26.08
C GLU A 136 8.75 0.77 26.53
N LEU A 137 8.96 -0.14 25.59
CA LEU A 137 9.40 -1.52 25.83
C LEU A 137 10.89 -1.64 26.20
N ASN A 138 11.67 -0.57 26.09
CA ASN A 138 13.11 -0.53 26.35
C ASN A 138 13.89 -1.62 25.58
N ILE A 139 13.50 -1.85 24.33
CA ILE A 139 14.16 -2.83 23.45
C ILE A 139 15.48 -2.23 22.97
N THR A 140 16.56 -3.01 23.03
CA THR A 140 17.88 -2.61 22.54
C THR A 140 18.25 -3.37 21.26
N PRO A 141 19.21 -2.85 20.46
CA PRO A 141 19.73 -3.59 19.30
C PRO A 141 20.31 -4.96 19.67
N GLU A 142 20.95 -5.09 20.84
CA GLU A 142 21.50 -6.37 21.30
C GLU A 142 20.38 -7.38 21.57
N LEU A 143 19.25 -6.91 22.11
CA LEU A 143 18.08 -7.75 22.33
C LEU A 143 17.51 -8.26 21.02
N TYR A 144 17.48 -7.41 19.99
CA TYR A 144 17.11 -7.82 18.63
C TYR A 144 18.02 -8.94 18.11
N GLU A 145 19.35 -8.78 18.20
CA GLU A 145 20.31 -9.79 17.74
C GLU A 145 20.13 -11.15 18.42
N ILE A 146 19.81 -11.16 19.73
CA ILE A 146 19.51 -12.37 20.48
C ILE A 146 18.28 -13.07 19.88
N PHE A 147 17.19 -12.35 19.65
CA PHE A 147 15.96 -12.93 19.10
C PHE A 147 16.09 -13.33 17.63
N LEU A 148 16.85 -12.56 16.85
CA LEU A 148 17.18 -12.91 15.47
C LEU A 148 17.98 -14.21 15.40
N SER A 149 18.97 -14.39 16.29
CA SER A 149 19.75 -15.62 16.37
C SER A 149 18.85 -16.83 16.69
N ARG A 150 17.95 -16.69 17.66
CA ARG A 150 16.95 -17.73 18.00
C ARG A 150 16.01 -18.04 16.84
N ALA A 151 15.56 -17.03 16.10
CA ALA A 151 14.71 -17.21 14.92
C ALA A 151 15.45 -17.98 13.82
N LYS A 152 16.71 -17.63 13.55
CA LYS A 152 17.57 -18.31 12.57
C LYS A 152 17.84 -19.77 12.94
N GLU A 153 18.14 -20.05 14.21
CA GLU A 153 18.30 -21.41 14.71
C GLU A 153 17.03 -22.23 14.46
N ARG A 154 15.88 -21.68 14.82
CA ARG A 154 14.57 -22.33 14.63
C ARG A 154 14.26 -22.64 13.16
N TRP A 155 14.67 -21.80 12.22
CA TRP A 155 14.49 -22.06 10.79
C TRP A 155 15.43 -23.14 10.25
N LYS A 156 16.68 -23.20 10.73
CA LYS A 156 17.63 -24.25 10.35
C LYS A 156 17.14 -25.62 10.81
N SER A 157 16.71 -25.73 12.06
CA SER A 157 16.15 -26.96 12.60
C SER A 157 14.98 -27.47 11.77
N PHE A 158 14.13 -26.57 11.26
CA PHE A 158 13.00 -26.90 10.40
C PHE A 158 13.42 -27.44 9.02
N SER A 159 14.46 -26.84 8.40
CA SER A 159 14.97 -27.33 7.12
C SER A 159 15.61 -28.73 7.20
N GLU A 160 16.12 -29.10 8.37
CA GLU A 160 16.76 -30.40 8.63
C GLU A 160 15.77 -31.49 9.06
N THR A 161 14.71 -31.14 9.80
CA THR A 161 13.64 -32.08 10.23
C THR A 161 12.59 -32.35 9.16
N SER A 162 12.55 -31.59 8.06
CA SER A 162 11.69 -31.89 6.91
C SER A 162 12.14 -33.14 6.12
N SER A 163 13.28 -33.74 6.48
CA SER A 163 13.84 -34.92 5.79
C SER A 163 13.60 -36.29 6.43
N GLU A 164 13.36 -36.43 7.75
CA GLU A 164 13.13 -37.76 8.34
C GLU A 164 12.18 -37.72 9.55
N THR A 165 11.30 -38.72 9.59
CA THR A 165 10.35 -39.09 10.65
C THR A 165 10.98 -39.15 12.04
N ASP A 166 10.38 -38.44 13.01
CA ASP A 166 10.08 -38.88 14.39
C ASP A 166 9.58 -37.69 15.23
N ILE A 167 8.26 -37.58 15.44
CA ILE A 167 7.68 -36.64 16.42
C ILE A 167 6.58 -37.34 17.22
N GLU A 168 7.00 -38.09 18.24
CA GLU A 168 6.15 -38.37 19.39
C GLU A 168 6.73 -37.57 20.57
N ASP A 169 5.90 -36.68 21.16
CA ASP A 169 6.12 -35.94 22.43
C ASP A 169 6.33 -34.40 22.40
N ALA A 170 5.97 -33.67 21.32
CA ALA A 170 5.96 -32.18 21.33
C ALA A 170 4.74 -31.52 20.64
N GLY A 171 3.62 -32.24 20.53
CA GLY A 171 2.54 -32.05 19.56
C GLY A 171 1.69 -30.78 19.59
N ALA A 172 1.95 -29.79 20.45
CA ALA A 172 1.23 -28.51 20.45
C ALA A 172 2.13 -27.31 20.09
N SER A 173 3.33 -27.20 20.69
CA SER A 173 4.20 -26.06 20.44
C SER A 173 4.90 -26.11 19.08
N VAL A 174 5.17 -27.30 18.52
CA VAL A 174 5.86 -27.42 17.21
C VAL A 174 4.91 -27.06 16.06
N ALA A 175 3.63 -27.42 16.15
CA ALA A 175 2.62 -27.11 15.14
C ALA A 175 2.34 -25.60 15.03
N ASP A 176 2.16 -24.91 16.16
CA ASP A 176 2.01 -23.43 16.18
C ASP A 176 3.25 -22.72 15.61
N ARG A 177 4.43 -23.35 15.79
CA ARG A 177 5.70 -22.80 15.33
C ARG A 177 5.91 -22.92 13.83
N GLU A 178 5.53 -24.06 13.25
CA GLU A 178 5.54 -24.32 11.81
C GLU A 178 4.50 -23.47 11.09
N ALA A 179 3.30 -23.35 11.67
CA ALA A 179 2.25 -22.47 11.17
C ALA A 179 2.70 -21.02 11.07
N SER A 180 3.42 -20.50 12.09
CA SER A 180 3.92 -19.12 12.07
C SER A 180 4.89 -18.85 10.91
N LEU A 181 5.78 -19.80 10.60
CA LEU A 181 6.77 -19.63 9.52
C LEU A 181 6.10 -19.66 8.14
N GLU A 182 5.18 -20.58 7.92
CA GLU A 182 4.43 -20.66 6.67
C GLU A 182 3.54 -19.42 6.47
N LEU A 183 2.91 -18.91 7.53
CA LEU A 183 2.17 -17.65 7.49
C LEU A 183 3.08 -16.46 7.14
N ILE A 184 4.29 -16.36 7.72
CA ILE A 184 5.26 -15.32 7.37
C ILE A 184 5.60 -15.37 5.88
N LYS A 185 5.95 -16.56 5.35
CA LYS A 185 6.28 -16.73 3.93
C LYS A 185 5.12 -16.35 3.02
N LEU A 186 3.91 -16.82 3.36
CA LEU A 186 2.68 -16.50 2.63
C LEU A 186 2.45 -14.99 2.58
N ASP A 187 2.58 -14.30 3.71
CA ASP A 187 2.35 -12.87 3.78
C ASP A 187 3.42 -12.05 3.07
N ILE A 188 4.70 -12.41 3.20
CA ILE A 188 5.79 -11.77 2.45
C ILE A 188 5.52 -11.86 0.93
N SER A 189 5.04 -13.01 0.44
CA SER A 189 4.75 -13.19 -1.00
C SER A 189 3.74 -12.17 -1.56
N ARG A 190 2.84 -11.67 -0.71
CA ARG A 190 1.78 -10.71 -1.07
C ARG A 190 1.96 -9.32 -0.46
N THR A 191 3.09 -9.05 0.19
CA THR A 191 3.40 -7.73 0.76
C THR A 191 3.97 -6.81 -0.32
N PHE A 192 3.18 -5.82 -0.74
CA PHE A 192 3.51 -4.88 -1.83
C PHE A 192 4.16 -5.55 -3.07
N PRO A 193 3.49 -6.54 -3.69
CA PRO A 193 4.11 -7.42 -4.69
C PRO A 193 4.51 -6.68 -5.99
N SER A 194 3.86 -5.56 -6.30
CA SER A 194 4.17 -4.74 -7.46
C SER A 194 5.54 -4.05 -7.39
N LEU A 195 6.17 -4.00 -6.20
CA LEU A 195 7.50 -3.43 -6.02
C LEU A 195 8.62 -4.43 -6.26
N TYR A 196 8.34 -5.75 -6.17
CA TYR A 196 9.31 -6.83 -6.34
C TYR A 196 10.53 -6.80 -5.39
N ILE A 197 10.46 -6.02 -4.29
CA ILE A 197 11.59 -5.83 -3.37
C ILE A 197 11.53 -6.68 -2.10
N PHE A 198 10.35 -7.15 -1.70
CA PHE A 198 10.14 -7.94 -0.49
C PHE A 198 10.00 -9.44 -0.75
N GLN A 199 9.60 -9.80 -1.97
CA GLN A 199 9.46 -11.20 -2.39
C GLN A 199 10.84 -11.86 -2.50
N LYS A 200 10.87 -13.19 -2.53
CA LYS A 200 12.11 -13.98 -2.58
C LYS A 200 13.04 -13.50 -3.71
N GLY A 201 14.29 -13.19 -3.36
CA GLY A 201 15.28 -12.61 -4.28
C GLY A 201 15.30 -11.07 -4.32
N GLY A 202 14.34 -10.40 -3.70
CA GLY A 202 14.33 -8.95 -3.53
C GLY A 202 15.26 -8.49 -2.40
N PRO A 203 15.78 -7.24 -2.46
CA PRO A 203 16.78 -6.73 -1.53
C PRO A 203 16.31 -6.62 -0.07
N TYR A 204 14.99 -6.54 0.18
CA TYR A 204 14.43 -6.43 1.53
C TYR A 204 13.83 -7.75 2.03
N HIS A 205 13.93 -8.84 1.27
CA HIS A 205 13.31 -10.12 1.62
C HIS A 205 13.82 -10.67 2.95
N ASP A 206 15.14 -10.84 3.06
CA ASP A 206 15.77 -11.43 4.23
C ASP A 206 15.60 -10.52 5.45
N LEU A 207 15.69 -9.21 5.25
CA LEU A 207 15.45 -8.20 6.28
C LEU A 207 14.03 -8.28 6.85
N LEU A 208 13.02 -8.38 5.98
CA LEU A 208 11.63 -8.55 6.40
C LEU A 208 11.43 -9.87 7.15
N HIS A 209 12.03 -10.95 6.66
CA HIS A 209 11.98 -12.26 7.30
C HIS A 209 12.62 -12.23 8.70
N SER A 210 13.78 -11.58 8.83
CA SER A 210 14.53 -11.39 10.09
C SER A 210 13.70 -10.65 11.15
N VAL A 211 13.14 -9.49 10.81
CA VAL A 211 12.33 -8.68 11.74
C VAL A 211 11.10 -9.45 12.23
N LEU A 212 10.38 -10.11 11.31
CA LEU A 212 9.18 -10.89 11.67
C LEU A 212 9.55 -12.11 12.52
N GLY A 213 10.60 -12.84 12.13
CA GLY A 213 11.13 -13.99 12.87
C GLY A 213 11.51 -13.63 14.30
N ALA A 214 12.34 -12.59 14.44
CA ALA A 214 12.76 -12.09 15.74
C ALA A 214 11.56 -11.70 16.61
N TYR A 215 10.52 -11.09 16.02
CA TYR A 215 9.32 -10.72 16.76
C TYR A 215 8.58 -11.93 17.31
N THR A 216 8.44 -13.01 16.53
CA THR A 216 7.81 -14.25 17.05
C THR A 216 8.58 -14.88 18.20
N CYS A 217 9.90 -14.67 18.26
CA CYS A 217 10.74 -15.11 19.37
C CYS A 217 10.68 -14.16 20.57
N TYR A 218 10.47 -12.87 20.33
CA TYR A 218 10.32 -11.84 21.37
C TYR A 218 8.96 -11.89 22.07
N ARG A 219 7.87 -12.05 21.30
CA ARG A 219 6.48 -12.16 21.77
C ARG A 219 5.85 -13.48 21.35
N PRO A 220 6.30 -14.62 21.93
CA PRO A 220 5.73 -15.92 21.61
C PRO A 220 4.26 -16.05 22.03
N ASP A 221 3.79 -15.21 22.96
CA ASP A 221 2.39 -15.11 23.37
C ASP A 221 1.46 -14.50 22.32
N VAL A 222 2.02 -13.73 21.38
CA VAL A 222 1.31 -13.16 20.22
C VAL A 222 1.60 -13.98 18.96
N GLY A 223 2.86 -14.38 18.80
CA GLY A 223 3.32 -15.07 17.59
C GLY A 223 3.27 -14.17 16.36
N TYR A 224 3.10 -14.80 15.20
CA TYR A 224 2.86 -14.09 13.95
C TYR A 224 1.37 -13.99 13.65
N VAL A 225 0.88 -12.77 13.43
CA VAL A 225 -0.49 -12.53 12.98
C VAL A 225 -0.46 -11.98 11.56
N GLN A 226 -1.29 -12.56 10.71
CA GLN A 226 -1.41 -12.18 9.32
C GLN A 226 -1.67 -10.66 9.17
N GLY A 227 -0.89 -10.00 8.31
CA GLY A 227 -0.88 -8.55 8.12
C GLY A 227 0.33 -7.85 8.76
N MET A 228 1.01 -8.49 9.71
CA MET A 228 2.23 -7.95 10.33
C MET A 228 3.34 -7.65 9.31
N SER A 229 3.43 -8.40 8.22
CA SER A 229 4.43 -8.18 7.17
C SER A 229 4.32 -6.79 6.54
N PHE A 230 3.12 -6.25 6.37
CA PHE A 230 2.92 -4.94 5.75
C PHE A 230 3.44 -3.81 6.64
N ILE A 231 3.22 -3.91 7.96
CA ILE A 231 3.74 -2.97 8.96
C ILE A 231 5.27 -3.04 9.00
N ALA A 232 5.84 -4.24 9.08
CA ALA A 232 7.29 -4.43 9.11
C ALA A 232 7.94 -3.95 7.81
N ALA A 233 7.33 -4.21 6.65
CA ALA A 233 7.80 -3.75 5.34
C ALA A 233 7.87 -2.22 5.25
N VAL A 234 6.86 -1.50 5.76
CA VAL A 234 6.87 -0.04 5.82
C VAL A 234 8.02 0.47 6.69
N LEU A 235 8.28 -0.18 7.84
CA LEU A 235 9.34 0.22 8.76
C LEU A 235 10.74 -0.01 8.17
N ILE A 236 11.03 -1.19 7.64
CA ILE A 236 12.37 -1.51 7.10
C ILE A 236 12.75 -0.70 5.84
N LEU A 237 11.77 -0.10 5.16
CA LEU A 237 12.04 0.85 4.07
C LEU A 237 12.54 2.21 4.57
N ASN A 238 12.28 2.54 5.84
CA ASN A 238 12.52 3.87 6.40
C ASN A 238 13.51 3.85 7.56
N LEU A 239 13.85 2.67 8.09
CA LEU A 239 14.69 2.47 9.26
C LEU A 239 15.71 1.37 9.01
N GLU A 240 16.84 1.43 9.71
CA GLU A 240 17.77 0.32 9.81
C GLU A 240 17.12 -0.87 10.53
N GLU A 241 17.64 -2.07 10.31
CA GLU A 241 17.02 -3.34 10.74
C GLU A 241 16.64 -3.38 12.22
N ALA A 242 17.58 -3.07 13.12
CA ALA A 242 17.33 -3.10 14.56
C ALA A 242 16.33 -2.02 14.99
N ASP A 243 16.43 -0.81 14.43
CA ASP A 243 15.49 0.29 14.72
C ASP A 243 14.09 0.00 14.19
N ALA A 244 13.99 -0.66 13.03
CA ALA A 244 12.72 -1.13 12.47
C ALA A 244 12.07 -2.16 13.40
N PHE A 245 12.84 -3.10 13.96
CA PHE A 245 12.34 -4.04 14.96
C PHE A 245 11.86 -3.34 16.25
N ILE A 246 12.64 -2.38 16.77
CA ILE A 246 12.27 -1.61 17.96
C ILE A 246 10.96 -0.86 17.73
N ALA A 247 10.85 -0.15 16.60
CA ALA A 247 9.65 0.58 16.23
C ALA A 247 8.46 -0.37 16.03
N PHE A 248 8.67 -1.51 15.35
CA PHE A 248 7.66 -2.52 15.11
C PHE A 248 7.07 -3.06 16.41
N ALA A 249 7.93 -3.53 17.33
CA ALA A 249 7.49 -4.09 18.60
C ALA A 249 6.76 -3.07 19.48
N ASN A 250 7.25 -1.82 19.55
CA ASN A 250 6.59 -0.77 20.32
C ASN A 250 5.25 -0.35 19.69
N LEU A 251 5.18 -0.29 18.35
CA LEU A 251 3.95 0.04 17.63
C LEU A 251 2.88 -1.03 17.87
N LEU A 252 3.24 -2.31 17.80
CA LEU A 252 2.33 -3.42 18.07
C LEU A 252 1.87 -3.49 19.53
N ASN A 253 2.62 -2.87 20.46
CA ASN A 253 2.27 -2.81 21.86
C ASN A 253 1.37 -1.61 22.22
N LYS A 254 1.08 -0.71 21.27
CA LYS A 254 0.11 0.38 21.50
C LYS A 254 -1.29 -0.21 21.76
N PRO A 255 -2.13 0.41 22.62
CA PRO A 255 -3.41 -0.16 23.05
C PRO A 255 -4.33 -0.56 21.89
N CYS A 256 -4.45 0.30 20.87
CA CYS A 256 -5.24 0.01 19.68
C CYS A 256 -4.69 -1.22 18.93
N GLN A 257 -3.42 -1.21 18.53
CA GLN A 257 -2.82 -2.33 17.78
C GLN A 257 -2.92 -3.64 18.58
N LEU A 258 -2.59 -3.62 19.87
CA LEU A 258 -2.63 -4.80 20.72
C LEU A 258 -4.05 -5.40 20.81
N ALA A 259 -5.09 -4.56 20.89
CA ALA A 259 -6.48 -4.99 20.92
C ALA A 259 -6.87 -5.77 19.66
N PHE A 260 -6.51 -5.25 18.48
CA PHE A 260 -6.86 -5.90 17.21
C PHE A 260 -6.01 -7.14 16.94
N PHE A 261 -4.70 -7.12 17.24
CA PHE A 261 -3.82 -8.27 17.02
C PHE A 261 -4.09 -9.44 17.95
N ARG A 262 -4.55 -9.19 19.18
CA ARG A 262 -4.97 -10.24 20.12
C ARG A 262 -6.43 -10.62 19.98
N VAL A 263 -7.15 -10.01 19.05
CA VAL A 263 -8.60 -10.18 18.87
C VAL A 263 -9.35 -9.97 20.21
N ASP A 264 -8.97 -8.92 20.95
CA ASP A 264 -9.70 -8.50 22.15
C ASP A 264 -11.03 -7.90 21.72
N HIS A 265 -12.04 -8.75 21.58
CA HIS A 265 -13.38 -8.39 21.12
C HIS A 265 -13.99 -7.27 21.97
N SER A 266 -13.76 -7.27 23.28
CA SER A 266 -14.30 -6.24 24.18
C SER A 266 -13.73 -4.87 23.87
N MET A 267 -12.42 -4.79 23.65
CA MET A 267 -11.77 -3.53 23.29
C MET A 267 -12.09 -3.11 21.87
N MET A 268 -12.10 -4.04 20.90
CA MET A 268 -12.46 -3.77 19.51
C MET A 268 -13.88 -3.20 19.39
N LEU A 269 -14.86 -3.78 20.09
CA LEU A 269 -16.24 -3.28 20.09
C LEU A 269 -16.34 -1.83 20.61
N LYS A 270 -15.50 -1.43 21.57
CA LYS A 270 -15.45 -0.03 22.04
C LYS A 270 -14.85 0.91 20.99
N TYR A 271 -13.82 0.45 20.28
CA TYR A 271 -13.27 1.21 19.15
C TYR A 271 -14.30 1.35 18.03
N PHE A 272 -15.05 0.30 17.72
CA PHE A 272 -16.15 0.35 16.74
C PHE A 272 -17.27 1.28 17.19
N ALA A 273 -17.70 1.20 18.45
CA ALA A 273 -18.71 2.10 18.99
C ALA A 273 -18.25 3.58 18.94
N ALA A 274 -17.00 3.86 19.31
CA ALA A 274 -16.44 5.20 19.18
C ALA A 274 -16.42 5.66 17.73
N PHE A 275 -15.98 4.80 16.80
CA PHE A 275 -15.98 5.08 15.37
C PHE A 275 -17.40 5.39 14.85
N GLU A 276 -18.41 4.60 15.21
CA GLU A 276 -19.79 4.79 14.78
C GLU A 276 -20.37 6.14 15.23
N ILE A 277 -20.04 6.61 16.43
CA ILE A 277 -20.44 7.94 16.91
C ILE A 277 -19.93 9.05 15.98
N PHE A 278 -18.68 8.97 15.54
CA PHE A 278 -18.12 9.96 14.60
C PHE A 278 -18.57 9.72 13.17
N PHE A 279 -18.91 8.48 12.80
CA PHE A 279 -19.45 8.15 11.50
C PHE A 279 -20.84 8.78 11.32
N GLU A 280 -21.74 8.59 12.27
CA GLU A 280 -23.08 9.20 12.26
C GLU A 280 -23.01 10.73 12.19
N GLU A 281 -22.13 11.35 12.98
CA GLU A 281 -21.94 12.80 13.01
C GLU A 281 -21.46 13.36 11.65
N ASN A 282 -20.51 12.69 11.00
CA ASN A 282 -19.87 13.22 9.79
C ASN A 282 -20.57 12.83 8.49
N LEU A 283 -21.20 11.65 8.44
CA LEU A 283 -21.78 11.05 7.24
C LEU A 283 -23.14 10.38 7.56
N PRO A 284 -24.14 11.13 8.07
CA PRO A 284 -25.37 10.54 8.61
C PRO A 284 -26.17 9.75 7.56
N LYS A 285 -26.16 10.18 6.30
CA LYS A 285 -26.86 9.47 5.21
C LYS A 285 -26.23 8.10 4.96
N LEU A 286 -24.91 8.05 4.85
CA LEU A 286 -24.17 6.81 4.64
C LEU A 286 -24.25 5.89 5.86
N PHE A 287 -24.19 6.45 7.06
CA PHE A 287 -24.36 5.70 8.30
C PHE A 287 -25.73 4.99 8.34
N LEU A 288 -26.83 5.72 8.06
CA LEU A 288 -28.17 5.13 8.00
C LEU A 288 -28.28 4.05 6.91
N HIS A 289 -27.63 4.25 5.76
CA HIS A 289 -27.56 3.25 4.69
C HIS A 289 -26.82 1.98 5.14
N PHE A 290 -25.73 2.10 5.88
CA PHE A 290 -25.02 0.93 6.42
C PHE A 290 -25.87 0.22 7.47
N LYS A 291 -26.56 0.97 8.34
CA LYS A 291 -27.47 0.40 9.34
C LYS A 291 -28.66 -0.33 8.71
N SER A 292 -29.23 0.17 7.61
CA SER A 292 -30.34 -0.51 6.93
C SER A 292 -29.95 -1.88 6.34
N TYR A 293 -28.68 -2.03 5.96
CA TYR A 293 -28.10 -3.31 5.51
C TYR A 293 -27.45 -4.13 6.64
N SER A 294 -27.51 -3.68 7.89
CA SER A 294 -26.78 -4.30 9.02
C SER A 294 -25.28 -4.48 8.73
N LEU A 295 -24.69 -3.56 7.99
CA LEU A 295 -23.27 -3.57 7.66
C LEU A 295 -22.48 -2.95 8.81
N THR A 296 -21.66 -3.77 9.47
CA THR A 296 -20.94 -3.41 10.69
C THR A 296 -19.46 -3.14 10.43
N PRO A 297 -18.79 -2.31 11.27
CA PRO A 297 -17.40 -1.92 11.05
C PRO A 297 -16.39 -3.07 11.01
N ASP A 298 -16.64 -4.19 11.67
CA ASP A 298 -15.74 -5.36 11.68
C ASP A 298 -15.45 -5.91 10.28
N ILE A 299 -16.37 -5.73 9.33
CA ILE A 299 -16.24 -6.22 7.95
C ILE A 299 -15.09 -5.54 7.20
N TYR A 300 -14.83 -4.26 7.46
CA TYR A 300 -13.86 -3.47 6.68
C TYR A 300 -12.79 -2.77 7.53
N LEU A 301 -13.11 -2.41 8.77
CA LEU A 301 -12.27 -1.52 9.58
C LEU A 301 -11.12 -2.27 10.26
N ILE A 302 -11.24 -3.58 10.48
CA ILE A 302 -10.18 -4.38 11.14
C ILE A 302 -8.86 -4.23 10.37
N ASP A 303 -8.83 -4.65 9.10
CA ASP A 303 -7.64 -4.61 8.26
C ASP A 303 -7.05 -3.19 8.13
N TRP A 304 -7.91 -2.18 8.10
CA TRP A 304 -7.52 -0.78 8.02
C TRP A 304 -6.77 -0.32 9.27
N ILE A 305 -7.29 -0.62 10.46
CA ILE A 305 -6.73 -0.12 11.72
C ILE A 305 -5.51 -0.92 12.14
N PHE A 306 -5.59 -2.25 12.13
CA PHE A 306 -4.51 -3.06 12.71
C PHE A 306 -3.24 -3.03 11.86
N THR A 307 -3.36 -2.90 10.53
CA THR A 307 -2.21 -2.71 9.63
C THR A 307 -1.85 -1.25 9.40
N LEU A 308 -2.53 -0.32 10.07
CA LEU A 308 -2.37 1.12 9.84
C LEU A 308 -2.46 1.45 8.34
N TYR A 309 -3.43 0.87 7.66
CA TYR A 309 -3.69 0.98 6.22
C TYR A 309 -2.62 0.41 5.27
N SER A 310 -1.51 -0.12 5.77
CA SER A 310 -0.42 -0.62 4.92
C SER A 310 -0.83 -1.81 4.03
N LYS A 311 -1.79 -2.62 4.47
CA LYS A 311 -2.39 -3.69 3.64
C LYS A 311 -3.46 -3.17 2.67
N SER A 312 -4.11 -2.06 3.01
CA SER A 312 -5.36 -1.59 2.37
C SER A 312 -5.16 -0.45 1.38
N LEU A 313 -4.04 0.27 1.46
CA LEU A 313 -3.71 1.40 0.60
C LEU A 313 -2.35 1.20 -0.08
N PRO A 314 -2.12 1.86 -1.24
CA PRO A 314 -0.79 1.90 -1.84
C PRO A 314 0.27 2.43 -0.87
N LEU A 315 1.50 1.91 -0.96
CA LEU A 315 2.60 2.17 -0.03
C LEU A 315 2.79 3.67 0.27
N ASP A 316 2.89 4.51 -0.76
CA ASP A 316 3.13 5.96 -0.58
C ASP A 316 1.99 6.64 0.20
N LEU A 317 0.75 6.20 -0.03
CA LEU A 317 -0.41 6.73 0.66
C LEU A 317 -0.49 6.23 2.09
N ALA A 318 -0.20 4.94 2.32
CA ALA A 318 -0.08 4.37 3.66
C ALA A 318 1.01 5.10 4.47
N CYS A 319 2.19 5.34 3.89
CA CYS A 319 3.24 6.14 4.52
C CYS A 319 2.76 7.55 4.91
N ARG A 320 1.97 8.22 4.06
CA ARG A 320 1.39 9.53 4.41
C ARG A 320 0.39 9.43 5.56
N VAL A 321 -0.39 8.35 5.65
CA VAL A 321 -1.27 8.10 6.79
C VAL A 321 -0.43 7.88 8.06
N TRP A 322 0.65 7.12 7.97
CA TRP A 322 1.59 6.89 9.07
C TRP A 322 2.26 8.17 9.56
N ASP A 323 2.64 9.06 8.63
CA ASP A 323 3.20 10.37 8.97
C ASP A 323 2.28 11.10 9.95
N VAL A 324 0.98 11.20 9.64
CA VAL A 324 0.03 11.94 10.49
C VAL A 324 -0.45 11.13 11.69
N PHE A 325 -0.52 9.80 11.60
CA PHE A 325 -0.72 8.92 12.75
C PHE A 325 0.36 9.13 13.81
N CYS A 326 1.63 9.24 13.42
CA CYS A 326 2.73 9.53 14.35
C CYS A 326 2.57 10.89 15.04
N ARG A 327 1.84 11.83 14.43
CA ARG A 327 1.58 13.16 15.00
C ARG A 327 0.36 13.20 15.92
N ASP A 328 -0.71 12.51 15.54
CA ASP A 328 -2.05 12.67 16.13
C ASP A 328 -2.54 11.41 16.87
N GLY A 329 -1.79 10.31 16.80
CA GLY A 329 -2.11 9.04 17.44
C GLY A 329 -3.25 8.27 16.76
N GLU A 330 -3.80 7.32 17.50
CA GLU A 330 -4.81 6.37 17.01
C GLU A 330 -6.09 7.02 16.46
N GLU A 331 -6.48 8.21 16.96
CA GLU A 331 -7.64 8.97 16.44
C GLU A 331 -7.54 9.16 14.93
N PHE A 332 -6.33 9.43 14.43
CA PHE A 332 -6.10 9.68 13.01
C PHE A 332 -6.37 8.45 12.14
N LEU A 333 -6.21 7.24 12.67
CA LEU A 333 -6.56 6.02 11.95
C LEU A 333 -8.08 5.97 11.70
N PHE A 334 -8.90 6.30 12.69
CA PHE A 334 -10.36 6.32 12.54
C PHE A 334 -10.84 7.49 11.68
N ARG A 335 -10.20 8.66 11.82
CA ARG A 335 -10.43 9.81 10.93
C ARG A 335 -10.13 9.47 9.47
N THR A 336 -9.07 8.70 9.22
CA THR A 336 -8.71 8.22 7.88
C THR A 336 -9.80 7.30 7.31
N GLY A 337 -10.34 6.39 8.12
CA GLY A 337 -11.42 5.50 7.71
C GLY A 337 -12.68 6.27 7.32
N LEU A 338 -13.06 7.28 8.11
CA LEU A 338 -14.15 8.20 7.76
C LEU A 338 -13.84 9.01 6.49
N GLY A 339 -12.59 9.41 6.28
CA GLY A 339 -12.15 10.08 5.07
C GLY A 339 -12.29 9.20 3.81
N ILE A 340 -12.01 7.90 3.92
CA ILE A 340 -12.23 6.92 2.83
C ILE A 340 -13.73 6.77 2.56
N LEU A 341 -14.56 6.63 3.60
CA LEU A 341 -16.00 6.53 3.45
C LEU A 341 -16.59 7.79 2.81
N ARG A 342 -16.11 8.97 3.20
CA ARG A 342 -16.49 10.25 2.58
C ARG A 342 -16.08 10.34 1.12
N LEU A 343 -14.86 9.90 0.79
CA LEU A 343 -14.35 9.92 -0.59
C LEU A 343 -15.24 9.11 -1.54
N TYR A 344 -15.86 8.06 -1.02
CA TYR A 344 -16.69 7.11 -1.77
C TYR A 344 -18.17 7.16 -1.41
N GLU A 345 -18.63 8.19 -0.70
CA GLU A 345 -20.00 8.27 -0.19
C GLU A 345 -21.04 8.10 -1.32
N ASP A 346 -20.85 8.82 -2.43
CA ASP A 346 -21.77 8.82 -3.57
C ASP A 346 -21.92 7.44 -4.22
N ILE A 347 -20.83 6.66 -4.29
CA ILE A 347 -20.87 5.32 -4.89
C ILE A 347 -21.40 4.28 -3.89
N LEU A 348 -21.06 4.40 -2.61
CA LEU A 348 -21.47 3.47 -1.56
C LEU A 348 -22.98 3.54 -1.30
N LEU A 349 -23.58 4.74 -1.39
CA LEU A 349 -25.03 4.93 -1.29
C LEU A 349 -25.83 4.21 -2.39
N GLN A 350 -25.19 3.84 -3.50
CA GLN A 350 -25.82 3.14 -4.62
C GLN A 350 -25.62 1.62 -4.55
N MET A 351 -24.84 1.13 -3.58
CA MET A 351 -24.50 -0.28 -3.43
C MET A 351 -25.38 -0.96 -2.38
N ASP A 352 -25.58 -2.27 -2.54
CA ASP A 352 -26.15 -3.14 -1.51
C ASP A 352 -25.06 -3.66 -0.56
N PHE A 353 -25.46 -4.45 0.44
CA PHE A 353 -24.55 -5.06 1.42
C PHE A 353 -23.32 -5.74 0.78
N ILE A 354 -23.53 -6.60 -0.22
CA ILE A 354 -22.46 -7.43 -0.80
C ILE A 354 -21.45 -6.53 -1.51
N HIS A 355 -21.95 -5.59 -2.32
CA HIS A 355 -21.10 -4.69 -3.08
C HIS A 355 -20.34 -3.73 -2.17
N ILE A 356 -20.95 -3.22 -1.10
CA ILE A 356 -20.26 -2.39 -0.10
C ILE A 356 -19.14 -3.19 0.57
N ALA A 357 -19.44 -4.40 1.05
CA ALA A 357 -18.46 -5.24 1.73
C ALA A 357 -17.26 -5.57 0.82
N GLN A 358 -17.51 -5.93 -0.44
CA GLN A 358 -16.46 -6.19 -1.43
C GLN A 358 -15.64 -4.94 -1.75
N PHE A 359 -16.29 -3.80 -1.90
CA PHE A 359 -15.61 -2.54 -2.21
C PHE A 359 -14.70 -2.08 -1.07
N LEU A 360 -15.17 -2.12 0.18
CA LEU A 360 -14.40 -1.63 1.32
C LEU A 360 -13.28 -2.58 1.77
N THR A 361 -13.44 -3.88 1.52
CA THR A 361 -12.37 -4.88 1.76
C THR A 361 -11.29 -4.86 0.69
N LYS A 362 -11.58 -4.29 -0.49
CA LYS A 362 -10.61 -4.10 -1.58
C LYS A 362 -10.78 -2.72 -2.23
N LEU A 363 -10.16 -1.72 -1.62
CA LEU A 363 -10.19 -0.34 -2.09
C LEU A 363 -9.50 -0.18 -3.46
N PRO A 364 -9.91 0.80 -4.28
CA PRO A 364 -9.25 1.11 -5.54
C PRO A 364 -7.78 1.52 -5.36
N GLU A 365 -6.90 1.08 -6.27
CA GLU A 365 -5.46 1.38 -6.22
C GLU A 365 -5.12 2.81 -6.69
N ASP A 366 -6.05 3.51 -7.34
CA ASP A 366 -5.86 4.83 -7.93
C ASP A 366 -6.22 6.00 -6.99
N ILE A 367 -6.40 5.72 -5.69
CA ILE A 367 -6.64 6.75 -4.67
C ILE A 367 -5.44 7.70 -4.63
N THR A 368 -5.68 8.98 -4.96
CA THR A 368 -4.65 9.99 -4.84
C THR A 368 -4.60 10.58 -3.44
N SER A 369 -3.39 10.98 -3.06
CA SER A 369 -3.10 11.56 -1.77
C SER A 369 -3.91 12.85 -1.51
N GLU A 370 -4.06 13.70 -2.52
CA GLU A 370 -4.80 14.95 -2.41
C GLU A 370 -6.29 14.72 -2.16
N LYS A 371 -6.91 13.78 -2.89
CA LYS A 371 -8.34 13.47 -2.75
C LYS A 371 -8.65 12.92 -1.35
N LEU A 372 -7.88 11.92 -0.92
CA LEU A 372 -8.09 11.30 0.37
C LEU A 372 -7.86 12.31 1.50
N PHE A 373 -6.73 13.03 1.52
CA PHE A 373 -6.43 13.97 2.60
C PHE A 373 -7.37 15.18 2.62
N SER A 374 -7.93 15.58 1.48
CA SER A 374 -9.01 16.59 1.45
C SER A 374 -10.28 16.07 2.15
N CYS A 375 -10.65 14.80 1.92
CA CYS A 375 -11.77 14.18 2.60
C CYS A 375 -11.50 14.01 4.11
N ILE A 376 -10.31 13.54 4.51
CA ILE A 376 -9.89 13.42 5.91
C ILE A 376 -9.92 14.79 6.62
N ALA A 377 -9.44 15.85 5.97
CA ALA A 377 -9.46 17.21 6.52
C ALA A 377 -10.89 17.69 6.84
N ALA A 378 -11.87 17.31 6.03
CA ALA A 378 -13.27 17.67 6.23
C ALA A 378 -13.90 16.94 7.42
N ILE A 379 -13.40 15.76 7.81
CA ILE A 379 -13.88 15.00 8.97
C ILE A 379 -13.58 15.75 10.26
N GLN A 380 -14.61 15.91 11.09
CA GLN A 380 -14.54 16.46 12.44
C GLN A 380 -14.52 15.32 13.47
N MET A 381 -13.42 15.21 14.23
CA MET A 381 -13.27 14.24 15.33
C MET A 381 -13.76 14.81 16.66
N GLN A 382 -14.93 15.47 16.61
CA GLN A 382 -15.61 16.05 17.76
C GLN A 382 -17.11 15.76 17.64
N ASN A 383 -17.69 15.15 18.67
CA ASN A 383 -19.14 14.97 18.79
C ASN A 383 -19.63 15.87 19.91
N SER A 384 -20.52 16.80 19.59
CA SER A 384 -20.95 17.87 20.49
C SER A 384 -19.73 18.64 21.05
N ASN A 385 -19.39 18.46 22.33
CA ASN A 385 -18.22 19.07 22.97
C ASN A 385 -17.13 18.05 23.36
N LYS A 386 -17.26 16.79 22.93
CA LYS A 386 -16.33 15.70 23.29
C LYS A 386 -15.43 15.35 22.09
N LYS A 387 -14.11 15.33 22.33
CA LYS A 387 -13.12 14.79 21.38
C LYS A 387 -13.04 13.27 21.47
N TRP A 388 -12.39 12.64 20.49
CA TRP A 388 -12.15 11.18 20.45
C TRP A 388 -11.78 10.59 21.80
N ALA A 389 -10.72 11.10 22.44
CA ALA A 389 -10.23 10.58 23.71
C ALA A 389 -11.30 10.62 24.83
N GLN A 390 -12.16 11.63 24.84
CA GLN A 390 -13.23 11.76 25.84
C GLN A 390 -14.42 10.84 25.54
N VAL A 391 -14.77 10.68 24.26
CA VAL A 391 -15.78 9.72 23.81
C VAL A 391 -15.34 8.30 24.16
N PHE A 392 -14.13 7.92 23.74
CA PHE A 392 -13.56 6.61 24.01
C PHE A 392 -13.42 6.33 25.52
N ALA A 393 -12.95 7.30 26.30
CA ALA A 393 -12.89 7.16 27.76
C ALA A 393 -14.27 7.00 28.42
N SER A 394 -15.35 7.52 27.82
CA SER A 394 -16.72 7.31 28.32
C SER A 394 -17.15 5.86 28.07
N LEU A 395 -16.96 5.35 26.85
CA LEU A 395 -17.25 3.96 26.47
C LEU A 395 -16.44 2.94 27.29
N MET A 396 -15.23 3.31 27.72
CA MET A 396 -14.41 2.49 28.60
C MET A 396 -14.97 2.39 30.04
N LYS A 397 -15.76 3.37 30.50
CA LYS A 397 -16.35 3.39 31.85
C LYS A 397 -17.66 2.63 31.95
N ASP A 398 -18.50 2.65 30.91
CA ASP A 398 -19.85 2.08 30.92
C ASP A 398 -19.85 0.57 31.25
N ASN A 399 -18.80 -0.18 30.89
CA ASN A 399 -18.68 -1.61 31.26
C ASN A 399 -18.29 -1.87 32.72
N LYS A 400 -17.64 -0.93 33.42
CA LYS A 400 -17.27 -1.14 34.84
C LYS A 400 -18.49 -1.13 35.77
N GLU A 401 -19.61 -0.54 35.33
CA GLU A 401 -20.87 -0.56 36.06
C GLU A 401 -21.70 -1.83 35.74
N GLY A 402 -21.59 -2.35 34.52
CA GLY A 402 -22.22 -3.62 34.11
C GLY A 402 -21.62 -4.86 34.80
N ASP A 403 -20.29 -4.95 34.92
CA ASP A 403 -19.62 -6.10 35.54
C ASP A 403 -19.80 -6.20 37.06
N LYS A 404 -20.10 -5.08 37.74
CA LYS A 404 -20.36 -5.08 39.19
C LYS A 404 -21.71 -5.71 39.56
N ASN A 405 -22.64 -5.84 38.60
CA ASN A 405 -23.97 -6.39 38.84
C ASN A 405 -24.06 -7.92 38.60
N HIS A 406 -22.97 -8.58 38.23
CA HIS A 406 -22.95 -10.03 37.92
C HIS A 406 -21.96 -10.86 38.75
N SER A 407 -21.72 -10.48 40.01
CA SER A 407 -21.08 -11.39 40.98
C SER A 407 -22.13 -11.97 41.94
N PRO A 408 -22.55 -13.24 41.81
CA PRO A 408 -23.27 -13.91 42.88
C PRO A 408 -22.27 -14.23 43.99
N ALA A 409 -22.47 -13.65 45.17
CA ALA A 409 -21.72 -14.01 46.36
C ALA A 409 -21.89 -15.52 46.63
N PRO A 410 -20.81 -16.28 46.89
CA PRO A 410 -20.95 -17.67 47.31
C PRO A 410 -21.59 -17.67 48.70
N LYS A 411 -22.80 -18.23 48.80
CA LYS A 411 -23.41 -18.51 50.11
C LYS A 411 -22.58 -19.58 50.80
N SER A 412 -22.21 -19.26 52.04
CA SER A 412 -21.43 -20.05 52.99
C SER A 412 -22.06 -21.40 53.32
#